data_AF-A0A8S3ZYV3-F1
#
_entry.id   AF-A0A8S3ZYV3-F1
#
_cell.length_a   1.000
_cell.length_b   1.000
_cell.length_c   1.000
_cell.angle_alpha   90.00
_cell.angle_beta   90.00
_cell.angle_gamma   90.00
#
_symmetry.space_group_name_H-M   'P 1'
#
loop_
_entity.id
_entity.type
_entity.pdbx_description
1 polymer ?
#
loop_
_entity_poly.entity_id
_entity_poly.type
_entity_poly.pdbx_seq_one_letter_code
_entity_poly.pdbx_strand_id
1 'polypeptide(L)'
;WQLTALKEGDVLFEEKPLVSAQFSWNELYKYLACEFCLKSLESAEEMVRRLANNPGLSLPHPECCDVDPSTFAQCSQCQVLYCSPVCRDLAAEQYHQVLCKGSSKDDPEHPLNRLVNEWRAFHYPPETTSVMLIAKMIAMVKQAKDKDLIVSQFSTFVKNAASEQEHIAHKLLGEQFQVQREVLRSLVSDALFEESVQEWFTPEGFSLLFALVGTNGQGIENLQLNEAEKKELDELIEKIYNEIDEVSGEFLDCEGSGLYQLQSA
;
A
#
# COMPACT_ATOMS: atom_id res chain seq x y z
N TRP A 1 3.82 -20.55 30.75
CA TRP A 1 3.32 -19.25 30.28
C TRP A 1 2.27 -18.77 31.26
N GLN A 2 2.61 -17.78 32.08
CA GLN A 2 1.67 -17.16 33.00
C GLN A 2 0.92 -16.09 32.18
N LEU A 3 -0.34 -16.34 31.85
CA LEU A 3 -1.18 -15.36 31.17
C LEU A 3 -1.44 -14.22 32.15
N THR A 4 -0.80 -13.07 31.92
CA THR A 4 -1.16 -11.81 32.55
C THR A 4 -2.58 -11.44 32.15
N ALA A 5 -3.39 -10.99 33.11
CA ALA A 5 -4.74 -10.52 32.84
C ALA A 5 -4.67 -9.28 31.94
N LEU A 6 -5.21 -9.40 30.73
CA LEU A 6 -5.36 -8.30 29.78
C LEU A 6 -6.48 -7.37 30.26
N LYS A 7 -6.28 -6.07 30.12
CA LYS A 7 -7.28 -5.03 30.40
C LYS A 7 -7.72 -4.38 29.10
N GLU A 8 -8.91 -3.79 29.15
CA GLU A 8 -9.37 -2.91 28.08
C GLU A 8 -8.37 -1.77 27.87
N GLY A 9 -7.99 -1.55 26.60
CA GLY A 9 -6.95 -0.59 26.22
C GLY A 9 -5.52 -1.15 26.18
N ASP A 10 -5.29 -2.40 26.59
CA ASP A 10 -3.96 -3.01 26.47
C ASP A 10 -3.62 -3.31 25.00
N VAL A 11 -2.44 -2.86 24.56
CA VAL A 11 -1.87 -3.25 23.27
C VAL A 11 -1.35 -4.68 23.39
N LEU A 12 -1.96 -5.60 22.63
CA LEU A 12 -1.58 -7.02 22.64
C LEU A 12 -0.24 -7.26 21.94
N PHE A 13 -0.04 -6.62 20.80
CA PHE A 13 1.21 -6.56 20.06
C PHE A 13 1.18 -5.38 19.08
N GLU A 14 2.36 -4.96 18.63
CA GLU A 14 2.53 -4.04 17.52
C GLU A 14 3.29 -4.76 16.41
N GLU A 15 2.87 -4.55 15.17
CA GLU A 15 3.55 -5.11 14.01
C GLU A 15 3.70 -4.04 12.93
N LYS A 16 4.80 -4.13 12.18
CA LYS A 16 4.98 -3.38 10.94
C LYS A 16 4.69 -4.30 9.76
N PRO A 17 4.08 -3.79 8.69
CA PRO A 17 3.85 -4.60 7.51
C PRO A 17 5.20 -5.12 6.99
N LEU A 18 5.26 -6.40 6.63
CA LEU A 18 6.40 -7.00 5.95
C LEU A 18 6.69 -6.29 4.63
N VAL A 19 5.62 -5.90 3.93
CA VAL A 19 5.64 -5.09 2.71
C VAL A 19 4.36 -4.27 2.64
N SER A 20 4.44 -3.04 2.15
CA SER A 20 3.29 -2.17 1.93
C SER A 20 3.42 -1.42 0.61
N ALA A 21 2.30 -1.04 0.00
CA ALA A 21 2.28 -0.22 -1.20
C ALA A 21 1.08 0.73 -1.20
N GLN A 22 1.33 1.98 -1.58
CA GLN A 22 0.30 2.96 -1.85
C GLN A 22 -0.57 2.50 -3.03
N PHE A 23 -1.84 2.89 -3.02
CA PHE A 23 -2.72 2.72 -4.18
C PHE A 23 -2.28 3.63 -5.34
N SER A 24 -2.36 3.08 -6.55
CA SER A 24 -1.78 3.69 -7.75
C SER A 24 -2.54 4.94 -8.23
N TRP A 25 -3.82 5.05 -7.90
CA TRP A 25 -4.65 6.23 -8.11
C TRP A 25 -4.36 7.29 -7.06
N ASN A 26 -4.13 6.94 -5.79
CA ASN A 26 -3.74 7.91 -4.75
C ASN A 26 -2.42 8.60 -5.14
N GLU A 27 -1.43 7.83 -5.61
CA GLU A 27 -0.17 8.38 -6.13
C GLU A 27 -0.41 9.30 -7.35
N LEU A 28 -1.28 8.88 -8.29
CA LEU A 28 -1.62 9.68 -9.48
C LEU A 28 -2.28 11.01 -9.09
N TYR A 29 -3.19 10.99 -8.12
CA TYR A 29 -3.89 12.15 -7.54
C TYR A 29 -3.08 12.90 -6.47
N LYS A 30 -1.77 12.62 -6.40
CA LYS A 30 -0.79 13.37 -5.60
C LYS A 30 -0.97 13.26 -4.09
N TYR A 31 -1.61 12.21 -3.60
CA TYR A 31 -1.50 11.87 -2.18
C TYR A 31 -0.05 11.57 -1.85
N LEU A 32 0.49 12.28 -0.86
CA LEU A 32 1.88 12.12 -0.46
C LEU A 32 1.99 11.16 0.71
N ALA A 33 2.54 9.98 0.46
CA ALA A 33 2.81 8.98 1.49
C ALA A 33 4.29 8.61 1.50
N CYS A 34 4.79 8.21 2.67
CA CYS A 34 6.09 7.57 2.78
C CYS A 34 6.08 6.29 1.96
N GLU A 35 7.00 6.16 0.99
CA GLU A 35 7.03 5.00 0.09
C GLU A 35 7.26 3.67 0.84
N PHE A 36 7.86 3.72 2.03
CA PHE A 36 8.16 2.55 2.86
C PHE A 36 7.05 2.16 3.83
N CYS A 37 6.52 3.12 4.60
CA CYS A 37 5.58 2.84 5.70
C CYS A 37 4.18 3.39 5.50
N LEU A 38 3.90 4.03 4.36
CA LEU A 38 2.66 4.71 4.02
C LEU A 38 2.21 5.83 4.98
N LYS A 39 3.04 6.22 5.95
CA LYS A 39 2.76 7.41 6.78
C LYS A 39 2.50 8.61 5.87
N SER A 40 1.39 9.31 6.08
CA SER A 40 1.08 10.54 5.35
C SER A 40 2.23 11.54 5.48
N LEU A 41 2.57 12.17 4.36
CA LEU A 41 3.52 13.26 4.24
C LEU A 41 2.83 14.60 3.97
N GLU A 42 1.49 14.60 3.92
CA GLU A 42 0.66 15.79 3.93
C GLU A 42 -0.14 15.85 5.24
N SER A 43 -0.35 17.06 5.76
CA SER A 43 -1.21 17.26 6.91
C SER A 43 -2.67 16.92 6.57
N ALA A 44 -3.46 16.59 7.58
CA ALA A 44 -4.90 16.39 7.40
C ALA A 44 -5.57 17.62 6.74
N GLU A 45 -5.12 18.84 7.06
CA GLU A 45 -5.64 20.07 6.48
C GLU A 45 -5.28 20.21 4.99
N GLU A 46 -4.04 19.92 4.60
CA GLU A 46 -3.63 19.90 3.19
C GLU A 46 -4.42 18.86 2.39
N MET A 47 -4.61 17.66 2.97
CA MET A 47 -5.37 16.58 2.38
C MET A 47 -6.83 17.00 2.10
N VAL A 48 -7.55 17.49 3.11
CA VAL A 48 -8.96 17.90 2.92
C VAL A 48 -9.09 19.10 1.98
N ARG A 49 -8.15 20.07 2.00
CA ARG A 49 -8.14 21.19 1.04
C ARG A 49 -8.00 20.69 -0.40
N ARG A 50 -7.13 19.71 -0.62
CA ARG A 50 -6.91 19.09 -1.93
C ARG A 50 -8.14 18.31 -2.38
N LEU A 51 -8.68 17.44 -1.53
CA LEU A 51 -9.81 16.57 -1.84
C LEU A 51 -11.14 17.34 -2.03
N ALA A 52 -11.37 18.39 -1.25
CA ALA A 52 -12.55 19.27 -1.38
C ALA A 52 -12.34 20.43 -2.36
N ASN A 53 -11.15 20.53 -2.99
CA ASN A 53 -10.74 21.66 -3.84
C ASN A 53 -11.05 23.04 -3.20
N ASN A 54 -10.84 23.14 -1.88
CA ASN A 54 -11.22 24.29 -1.07
C ASN A 54 -9.99 24.79 -0.28
N PRO A 55 -9.17 25.70 -0.84
CA PRO A 55 -7.97 26.19 -0.17
C PRO A 55 -8.27 27.01 1.10
N GLY A 56 -9.52 27.45 1.29
CA GLY A 56 -9.97 28.17 2.49
C GLY A 56 -10.42 27.27 3.63
N LEU A 57 -10.51 25.94 3.42
CA LEU A 57 -10.87 24.99 4.45
C LEU A 57 -9.79 25.00 5.54
N SER A 58 -10.18 25.04 6.81
CA SER A 58 -9.26 24.90 7.93
C SER A 58 -9.81 23.91 8.93
N LEU A 59 -8.95 23.01 9.40
CA LEU A 59 -9.31 22.00 10.38
C LEU A 59 -9.09 22.53 11.80
N PRO A 60 -9.96 22.15 12.76
CA PRO A 60 -9.68 22.37 14.17
C PRO A 60 -8.48 21.50 14.59
N HIS A 61 -7.79 21.93 15.63
CA HIS A 61 -6.67 21.19 16.23
C HIS A 61 -5.46 20.91 15.31
N PRO A 62 -4.83 21.93 14.70
CA PRO A 62 -3.60 21.74 13.92
C PRO A 62 -2.46 21.11 14.74
N GLU A 63 -2.49 21.23 16.07
CA GLU A 63 -1.54 20.59 17.00
C GLU A 63 -1.57 19.06 16.99
N CYS A 64 -2.65 18.45 16.48
CA CYS A 64 -2.76 17.00 16.33
C CYS A 64 -1.99 16.49 15.10
N CYS A 65 -1.55 17.38 14.21
CA CYS A 65 -0.75 17.02 13.03
C CYS A 65 0.72 16.81 13.44
N ASP A 66 1.24 15.61 13.21
CA ASP A 66 2.63 15.24 13.49
C ASP A 66 3.54 15.26 12.25
N VAL A 67 3.04 15.81 11.14
CA VAL A 67 3.78 15.91 9.87
C VAL A 67 4.86 16.98 9.99
N ASP A 68 6.12 16.56 9.85
CA ASP A 68 7.28 17.44 9.87
C ASP A 68 8.11 17.29 8.58
N PRO A 69 7.93 18.17 7.59
CA PRO A 69 8.66 18.13 6.33
C PRO A 69 10.19 18.24 6.49
N SER A 70 10.69 18.76 7.61
CA SER A 70 12.13 18.86 7.85
C SER A 70 12.80 17.50 8.06
N THR A 71 12.01 16.48 8.40
CA THR A 71 12.48 15.09 8.59
C THR A 71 12.49 14.28 7.30
N PHE A 72 11.83 14.77 6.25
CA PHE A 72 11.64 14.00 5.03
C PHE A 72 12.98 13.72 4.34
N ALA A 73 13.04 12.53 3.74
CA ALA A 73 14.15 12.13 2.90
C ALA A 73 13.64 11.75 1.53
N GLN A 74 14.49 11.88 0.52
CA GLN A 74 14.17 11.46 -0.84
C GLN A 74 15.27 10.58 -1.41
N CYS A 75 14.88 9.69 -2.32
CA CYS A 75 15.86 8.99 -3.15
C CYS A 75 16.58 9.99 -4.07
N SER A 76 17.90 9.98 -4.08
CA SER A 76 18.70 10.89 -4.89
C SER A 76 18.54 10.67 -6.41
N GLN A 77 18.08 9.49 -6.82
CA GLN A 77 17.93 9.14 -8.24
C GLN A 77 16.51 9.38 -8.74
N CYS A 78 15.50 8.76 -8.12
CA CYS A 78 14.11 8.84 -8.58
C CYS A 78 13.25 9.88 -7.81
N GLN A 79 13.80 10.52 -6.78
CA GLN A 79 13.11 11.57 -5.98
C GLN A 79 11.87 11.10 -5.23
N VAL A 80 11.66 9.79 -5.06
CA VAL A 80 10.56 9.30 -4.22
C VAL A 80 10.77 9.68 -2.76
N LEU A 81 9.68 9.98 -2.05
CA LEU A 81 9.69 10.54 -0.70
C LEU A 81 9.57 9.46 0.38
N TYR A 82 10.20 9.75 1.51
CA TYR A 82 10.18 8.97 2.74
C TYR A 82 9.99 9.92 3.92
N CYS A 83 9.25 9.48 4.94
CA CYS A 83 9.06 10.27 6.16
C CYS A 83 10.36 10.48 6.96
N SER A 84 11.42 9.71 6.68
CA SER A 84 12.71 9.82 7.35
C SER A 84 13.84 9.19 6.54
N PRO A 85 15.12 9.55 6.81
CA PRO A 85 16.27 8.84 6.26
C PRO A 85 16.27 7.34 6.60
N VAL A 86 15.76 6.97 7.79
CA VAL A 86 15.64 5.58 8.21
C VAL A 86 14.71 4.80 7.28
N CYS A 87 13.53 5.35 6.94
CA CYS A 87 12.62 4.70 5.99
C CYS A 87 13.22 4.59 4.59
N ARG A 88 13.94 5.62 4.13
CA ARG A 88 14.67 5.58 2.85
C ARG A 88 15.71 4.44 2.83
N ASP A 89 16.51 4.34 3.89
CA ASP A 89 17.61 3.39 3.96
C ASP A 89 17.09 1.95 4.09
N LEU A 90 16.01 1.74 4.86
CA LEU A 90 15.31 0.45 4.93
C LEU A 90 14.71 0.05 3.57
N ALA A 91 14.05 0.98 2.87
CA ALA A 91 13.55 0.70 1.53
C ALA A 91 14.68 0.35 0.56
N ALA A 92 15.79 1.12 0.59
CA ALA A 92 16.98 0.86 -0.22
C ALA A 92 17.57 -0.53 0.04
N GLU A 93 17.67 -0.96 1.29
CA GLU A 93 18.15 -2.29 1.65
C GLU A 93 17.18 -3.40 1.19
N GLN A 94 15.88 -3.18 1.32
CA GLN A 94 14.87 -4.21 1.12
C GLN A 94 14.46 -4.40 -0.34
N TYR A 95 14.06 -3.35 -1.06
CA TYR A 95 13.46 -3.53 -2.39
C TYR A 95 13.70 -2.38 -3.37
N HIS A 96 14.10 -1.20 -2.88
CA HIS A 96 14.09 0.01 -3.68
C HIS A 96 15.22 0.06 -4.71
N GLN A 97 16.36 -0.62 -4.51
CA GLN A 97 17.42 -0.66 -5.54
C GLN A 97 16.94 -1.32 -6.83
N VAL A 98 16.09 -2.35 -6.73
CA VAL A 98 15.47 -3.04 -7.86
C VAL A 98 14.32 -2.22 -8.46
N LEU A 99 13.55 -1.53 -7.63
CA LEU A 99 12.39 -0.74 -8.09
C LEU A 99 12.71 0.71 -8.46
N CYS A 100 13.93 1.19 -8.20
CA CYS A 100 14.33 2.56 -8.48
C CYS A 100 14.33 2.81 -9.99
N LYS A 101 13.40 3.65 -10.45
CA LYS A 101 13.31 4.09 -11.85
C LYS A 101 14.39 5.10 -12.25
N GLY A 102 15.17 5.61 -11.29
CA GLY A 102 16.18 6.65 -11.51
C GLY A 102 15.66 7.83 -12.33
N SER A 103 16.42 8.21 -13.37
CA SER A 103 16.04 9.28 -14.31
C SER A 103 14.84 8.91 -15.21
N SER A 104 14.50 7.63 -15.33
CA SER A 104 13.36 7.14 -16.11
C SER A 104 12.05 7.13 -15.30
N LYS A 105 11.99 7.81 -14.15
CA LYS A 105 10.78 7.85 -13.31
C LYS A 105 9.54 8.33 -14.04
N ASP A 106 9.72 9.26 -14.98
CA ASP A 106 8.67 9.90 -15.79
C ASP A 106 8.58 9.29 -17.21
N ASP A 107 9.37 8.26 -17.51
CA ASP A 107 9.36 7.58 -18.80
C ASP A 107 8.18 6.60 -18.89
N PRO A 108 7.16 6.84 -19.73
CA PRO A 108 6.00 5.96 -19.83
C PRO A 108 6.35 4.55 -20.33
N GLU A 109 7.47 4.39 -21.04
CA GLU A 109 7.91 3.09 -21.58
C GLU A 109 8.73 2.28 -20.57
N HIS A 110 9.11 2.87 -19.44
CA HIS A 110 9.80 2.15 -18.37
C HIS A 110 8.93 0.95 -17.92
N PRO A 111 9.47 -0.29 -17.80
CA PRO A 111 8.67 -1.49 -17.52
C PRO A 111 7.75 -1.38 -16.31
N LEU A 112 8.25 -0.79 -15.20
CA LEU A 112 7.43 -0.54 -14.01
C LEU A 112 6.32 0.50 -14.24
N ASN A 113 6.56 1.52 -15.07
CA ASN A 113 5.53 2.51 -15.37
C ASN A 113 4.45 1.90 -16.27
N ARG A 114 4.83 1.05 -17.24
CA ARG A 114 3.88 0.26 -18.04
C ARG A 114 3.00 -0.64 -17.16
N LEU A 115 3.61 -1.36 -16.21
CA LEU A 115 2.89 -2.21 -15.26
C LEU A 115 1.83 -1.42 -14.47
N VAL A 116 2.22 -0.29 -13.88
CA VAL A 116 1.30 0.53 -13.07
C VAL A 116 0.22 1.19 -13.93
N ASN A 117 0.55 1.60 -15.16
CA ASN A 117 -0.42 2.14 -16.11
C ASN A 117 -1.48 1.11 -16.50
N GLU A 118 -1.07 -0.11 -16.83
CA GLU A 118 -1.98 -1.21 -17.17
C GLU A 118 -2.82 -1.65 -15.95
N TRP A 119 -2.24 -1.64 -14.75
CA TRP A 119 -2.98 -1.86 -13.52
C TRP A 119 -4.16 -0.89 -13.35
N ARG A 120 -3.90 0.42 -13.49
CA ARG A 120 -4.94 1.45 -13.43
C ARG A 120 -6.00 1.31 -14.51
N ALA A 121 -5.62 0.87 -15.71
CA ALA A 121 -6.57 0.64 -16.80
C ALA A 121 -7.56 -0.49 -16.48
N PHE A 122 -7.14 -1.50 -15.70
CA PHE A 122 -7.99 -2.62 -15.29
C PHE A 122 -8.73 -2.39 -13.97
N HIS A 123 -8.17 -1.58 -13.08
CA HIS A 123 -8.70 -1.33 -11.74
C HIS A 123 -9.01 0.15 -11.56
N TYR A 124 -10.23 0.53 -11.95
CA TYR A 124 -10.74 1.86 -11.67
C TYR A 124 -11.06 2.00 -10.17
N PRO A 125 -10.96 3.20 -9.56
CA PRO A 125 -11.26 3.39 -8.16
C PRO A 125 -12.69 2.94 -7.79
N PRO A 126 -12.91 2.51 -6.53
CA PRO A 126 -11.92 2.40 -5.46
C PRO A 126 -10.94 1.22 -5.60
N GLU A 127 -9.65 1.46 -5.33
CA GLU A 127 -8.64 0.40 -5.23
C GLU A 127 -8.76 -0.35 -3.91
N THR A 128 -8.63 -1.67 -3.96
CA THR A 128 -8.61 -2.55 -2.77
C THR A 128 -7.28 -3.28 -2.60
N THR A 129 -6.39 -3.17 -3.58
CA THR A 129 -5.05 -3.75 -3.57
C THR A 129 -4.14 -3.01 -4.55
N SER A 130 -2.84 -3.31 -4.53
CA SER A 130 -1.85 -2.68 -5.40
C SER A 130 -0.95 -3.74 -6.03
N VAL A 131 -0.80 -3.70 -7.37
CA VAL A 131 0.17 -4.56 -8.08
C VAL A 131 1.60 -4.32 -7.60
N MET A 132 1.87 -3.14 -7.02
CA MET A 132 3.18 -2.81 -6.47
C MET A 132 3.52 -3.63 -5.22
N LEU A 133 2.54 -4.24 -4.53
CA LEU A 133 2.83 -5.25 -3.50
C LEU A 133 3.58 -6.43 -4.09
N ILE A 134 3.10 -6.99 -5.21
CA ILE A 134 3.76 -8.11 -5.90
C ILE A 134 5.15 -7.67 -6.40
N ALA A 135 5.25 -6.48 -6.98
CA ALA A 135 6.53 -5.93 -7.43
C ALA A 135 7.55 -5.82 -6.26
N LYS A 136 7.12 -5.33 -5.10
CA LYS A 136 7.95 -5.22 -3.90
C LYS A 136 8.32 -6.59 -3.33
N MET A 137 7.40 -7.55 -3.27
CA MET A 137 7.70 -8.92 -2.83
C MET A 137 8.83 -9.53 -3.67
N ILE A 138 8.73 -9.42 -5.00
CA ILE A 138 9.76 -9.93 -5.93
C ILE A 138 11.07 -9.17 -5.73
N ALA A 139 11.03 -7.85 -5.61
CA ALA A 139 12.20 -7.02 -5.39
C ALA A 139 12.91 -7.34 -4.06
N MET A 140 12.15 -7.65 -2.99
CA MET A 140 12.68 -8.10 -1.71
C MET A 140 13.47 -9.40 -1.86
N VAL A 141 12.91 -10.39 -2.57
CA VAL A 141 13.61 -11.65 -2.86
C VAL A 141 14.86 -11.37 -3.72
N LYS A 142 14.74 -10.52 -4.74
CA LYS A 142 15.83 -10.22 -5.69
C LYS A 142 17.03 -9.54 -5.02
N GLN A 143 16.78 -8.65 -4.05
CA GLN A 143 17.83 -7.93 -3.31
C GLN A 143 18.41 -8.72 -2.13
N ALA A 144 17.66 -9.69 -1.60
CA ALA A 144 18.06 -10.40 -0.40
C ALA A 144 19.36 -11.20 -0.61
N LYS A 145 20.20 -11.19 0.43
CA LYS A 145 21.37 -12.08 0.52
C LYS A 145 20.92 -13.53 0.73
N ASP A 146 19.89 -13.71 1.55
CA ASP A 146 19.24 -14.99 1.82
C ASP A 146 17.83 -14.95 1.21
N LYS A 147 17.73 -15.41 -0.04
CA LYS A 147 16.47 -15.39 -0.80
C LYS A 147 15.46 -16.35 -0.22
N ASP A 148 15.91 -17.52 0.23
CA ASP A 148 15.05 -18.57 0.78
C ASP A 148 14.36 -18.10 2.07
N LEU A 149 15.05 -17.32 2.91
CA LEU A 149 14.45 -16.69 4.09
C LEU A 149 13.26 -15.80 3.70
N ILE A 150 13.43 -14.89 2.74
CA ILE A 150 12.35 -13.98 2.32
C ILE A 150 11.21 -14.76 1.65
N VAL A 151 11.51 -15.75 0.81
CA VAL A 151 10.48 -16.62 0.20
C VAL A 151 9.69 -17.38 1.27
N SER A 152 10.35 -17.85 2.32
CA SER A 152 9.69 -18.55 3.43
C SER A 152 8.71 -17.65 4.20
N GLN A 153 9.03 -16.36 4.35
CA GLN A 153 8.15 -15.37 4.97
C GLN A 153 6.87 -15.16 4.14
N PHE A 154 6.96 -15.10 2.82
CA PHE A 154 5.77 -14.97 1.97
C PHE A 154 4.96 -16.26 1.87
N SER A 155 5.62 -17.42 1.99
CA SER A 155 4.96 -18.73 1.93
C SER A 155 3.98 -18.99 3.09
N THR A 156 4.13 -18.31 4.23
CA THR A 156 3.17 -18.43 5.34
C THR A 156 1.80 -17.87 4.98
N PHE A 157 1.76 -16.74 4.26
CA PHE A 157 0.50 -16.13 3.80
C PHE A 157 -0.23 -16.99 2.76
N VAL A 158 0.50 -17.69 1.88
CA VAL A 158 -0.08 -18.57 0.85
C VAL A 158 -0.88 -19.72 1.47
N LYS A 159 -0.38 -20.31 2.57
CA LYS A 159 -1.06 -21.43 3.25
C LYS A 159 -2.43 -21.02 3.80
N ASN A 160 -2.56 -19.77 4.23
CA ASN A 160 -3.78 -19.25 4.84
C ASN A 160 -4.76 -18.71 3.79
N ALA A 161 -4.26 -18.20 2.66
CA ALA A 161 -5.09 -17.81 1.53
C ALA A 161 -5.86 -19.00 0.90
N ALA A 162 -5.33 -20.22 1.00
CA ALA A 162 -5.94 -21.43 0.43
C ALA A 162 -7.32 -21.79 1.03
N SER A 163 -7.62 -21.37 2.26
CA SER A 163 -8.93 -21.62 2.89
C SER A 163 -10.00 -20.57 2.58
N GLU A 164 -9.61 -19.36 2.16
CA GLU A 164 -10.53 -18.23 1.89
C GLU A 164 -10.67 -17.90 0.39
N GLN A 165 -10.13 -18.75 -0.48
CA GLN A 165 -10.06 -18.59 -1.93
C GLN A 165 -11.43 -18.37 -2.61
N GLU A 166 -12.56 -18.79 -2.04
CA GLU A 166 -13.85 -18.80 -2.75
C GLU A 166 -14.48 -17.40 -2.97
N HIS A 167 -14.28 -16.42 -2.07
CA HIS A 167 -14.96 -15.12 -2.18
C HIS A 167 -14.14 -14.03 -2.90
N ILE A 168 -12.83 -13.95 -2.67
CA ILE A 168 -11.94 -12.97 -3.33
C ILE A 168 -11.61 -13.40 -4.76
N ALA A 169 -11.63 -14.71 -5.03
CA ALA A 169 -11.44 -15.19 -6.39
C ALA A 169 -12.51 -14.65 -7.35
N HIS A 170 -13.73 -14.38 -6.90
CA HIS A 170 -14.76 -13.86 -7.81
C HIS A 170 -14.55 -12.39 -8.23
N LYS A 171 -13.91 -11.54 -7.41
CA LYS A 171 -13.72 -10.10 -7.72
C LYS A 171 -12.44 -9.78 -8.48
N LEU A 172 -11.34 -10.48 -8.21
CA LEU A 172 -10.03 -10.24 -8.87
C LEU A 172 -9.51 -11.45 -9.68
N LEU A 173 -9.91 -12.68 -9.31
CA LEU A 173 -9.48 -13.92 -9.98
C LEU A 173 -10.55 -14.53 -10.90
N GLY A 174 -11.69 -13.86 -11.10
CA GLY A 174 -12.81 -14.40 -11.86
C GLY A 174 -12.42 -14.69 -13.30
N GLU A 175 -13.14 -15.59 -13.98
CA GLU A 175 -12.85 -15.95 -15.38
C GLU A 175 -12.79 -14.73 -16.30
N GLN A 176 -13.65 -13.73 -16.04
CA GLN A 176 -13.70 -12.46 -16.78
C GLN A 176 -12.42 -11.60 -16.70
N PHE A 177 -11.53 -11.86 -15.74
CA PHE A 177 -10.27 -11.12 -15.54
C PHE A 177 -9.03 -11.90 -15.98
N GLN A 178 -9.19 -13.09 -16.58
CA GLN A 178 -8.04 -13.94 -16.99
C GLN A 178 -7.09 -13.22 -17.95
N VAL A 179 -7.63 -12.46 -18.92
CA VAL A 179 -6.82 -11.73 -19.90
C VAL A 179 -6.00 -10.63 -19.23
N GLN A 180 -6.62 -9.85 -18.35
CA GLN A 180 -5.98 -8.78 -17.59
C GLN A 180 -4.88 -9.34 -16.69
N ARG A 181 -5.14 -10.45 -16.00
CA ARG A 181 -4.13 -11.14 -15.17
C ARG A 181 -2.95 -11.61 -16.00
N GLU A 182 -3.19 -12.17 -17.17
CA GLU A 182 -2.12 -12.62 -18.06
C GLU A 182 -1.27 -11.46 -18.58
N VAL A 183 -1.89 -10.32 -18.91
CA VAL A 183 -1.16 -9.09 -19.27
C VAL A 183 -0.29 -8.63 -18.11
N LEU A 184 -0.85 -8.53 -16.90
CA LEU A 184 -0.09 -8.12 -15.71
C LEU A 184 1.04 -9.11 -15.40
N ARG A 185 0.80 -10.41 -15.53
CA ARG A 185 1.82 -11.45 -15.34
C ARG A 185 2.98 -11.27 -16.32
N SER A 186 2.68 -11.04 -17.60
CA SER A 186 3.69 -10.78 -18.62
C SER A 186 4.50 -9.53 -18.28
N LEU A 187 3.85 -8.43 -17.90
CA LEU A 187 4.53 -7.18 -17.54
C LEU A 187 5.41 -7.33 -16.30
N VAL A 188 4.94 -8.05 -15.28
CA VAL A 188 5.73 -8.37 -14.08
C VAL A 188 6.94 -9.24 -14.43
N SER A 189 6.76 -10.25 -15.30
CA SER A 189 7.86 -11.09 -15.78
C SER A 189 8.90 -10.26 -16.54
N ASP A 190 8.47 -9.42 -17.47
CA ASP A 190 9.37 -8.58 -18.26
C ASP A 190 10.15 -7.59 -17.39
N ALA A 191 9.51 -7.03 -16.35
CA ALA A 191 10.13 -6.04 -15.48
C ALA A 191 11.01 -6.63 -14.39
N LEU A 192 10.62 -7.79 -13.81
CA LEU A 192 11.10 -8.22 -12.50
C LEU A 192 11.46 -9.71 -12.41
N PHE A 193 11.59 -10.44 -13.52
CA PHE A 193 11.89 -11.87 -13.48
C PHE A 193 13.01 -12.23 -12.50
N GLU A 194 12.75 -13.27 -11.70
CA GLU A 194 13.67 -13.77 -10.68
C GLU A 194 13.59 -15.29 -10.59
N GLU A 195 14.72 -15.97 -10.82
CA GLU A 195 14.80 -17.42 -10.93
C GLU A 195 14.43 -18.13 -9.62
N SER A 196 14.81 -17.57 -8.46
CA SER A 196 14.51 -18.16 -7.15
C SER A 196 13.02 -18.23 -6.83
N VAL A 197 12.18 -17.49 -7.57
CA VAL A 197 10.72 -17.51 -7.46
C VAL A 197 10.07 -17.69 -8.84
N GLN A 198 10.70 -18.43 -9.75
CA GLN A 198 10.17 -18.67 -11.10
C GLN A 198 8.71 -19.15 -11.12
N GLU A 199 8.30 -19.93 -10.10
CA GLU A 199 6.93 -20.42 -9.94
C GLU A 199 5.90 -19.28 -9.83
N TRP A 200 6.29 -18.13 -9.25
CA TRP A 200 5.42 -16.94 -9.13
C TRP A 200 5.07 -16.32 -10.49
N PHE A 201 5.84 -16.61 -11.52
CA PHE A 201 5.61 -16.12 -12.88
C PHE A 201 4.81 -17.10 -13.73
N THR A 202 4.40 -18.26 -13.20
CA THR A 202 3.44 -19.16 -13.87
C THR A 202 2.01 -18.62 -13.75
N PRO A 203 1.07 -18.98 -14.64
CA PRO A 203 -0.33 -18.57 -14.49
C PRO A 203 -0.93 -18.94 -13.13
N GLU A 204 -0.62 -20.13 -12.63
CA GLU A 204 -1.08 -20.65 -11.35
C GLU A 204 -0.43 -19.90 -10.18
N GLY A 205 0.90 -19.77 -10.18
CA GLY A 205 1.62 -19.08 -9.12
C GLY A 205 1.29 -17.59 -9.04
N PHE A 206 1.10 -16.93 -10.18
CA PHE A 206 0.68 -15.53 -10.22
C PHE A 206 -0.75 -15.34 -9.70
N SER A 207 -1.65 -16.29 -9.99
CA SER A 207 -2.99 -16.29 -9.42
C SER A 207 -2.97 -16.44 -7.90
N LEU A 208 -2.06 -17.26 -7.36
CA LEU A 208 -1.85 -17.39 -5.92
C LEU A 208 -1.29 -16.11 -5.28
N LEU A 209 -0.38 -15.41 -5.96
CA LEU A 209 0.11 -14.10 -5.50
C LEU A 209 -1.03 -13.07 -5.41
N PHE A 210 -1.88 -13.04 -6.42
CA PHE A 210 -3.07 -12.19 -6.43
C PHE A 210 -4.05 -12.53 -5.30
N ALA A 211 -4.29 -13.83 -5.06
CA ALA A 211 -5.09 -14.27 -3.93
C ALA A 211 -4.48 -13.77 -2.61
N LEU A 212 -3.16 -13.96 -2.44
CA LEU A 212 -2.43 -13.57 -1.23
C LEU A 212 -2.56 -12.06 -0.94
N VAL A 213 -2.27 -11.19 -1.92
CA VAL A 213 -2.34 -9.73 -1.70
C VAL A 213 -3.78 -9.23 -1.57
N GLY A 214 -4.76 -9.96 -2.14
CA GLY A 214 -6.17 -9.65 -2.01
C GLY A 214 -6.78 -10.10 -0.68
N THR A 215 -6.32 -11.22 -0.10
CA THR A 215 -6.85 -11.78 1.17
C THR A 215 -6.11 -11.25 2.40
N ASN A 216 -4.81 -10.98 2.29
CA ASN A 216 -3.98 -10.58 3.43
C ASN A 216 -3.61 -9.08 3.40
N GLY A 217 -3.93 -8.38 2.31
CA GLY A 217 -3.75 -6.94 2.23
C GLY A 217 -4.71 -6.23 3.18
N GLN A 218 -4.15 -5.53 4.17
CA GLN A 218 -4.94 -4.72 5.08
C GLN A 218 -4.74 -3.25 4.78
N GLY A 219 -5.84 -2.50 4.79
CA GLY A 219 -5.81 -1.05 4.68
C GLY A 219 -5.00 -0.44 5.81
N ILE A 220 -4.16 0.54 5.48
CA ILE A 220 -3.43 1.30 6.49
C ILE A 220 -4.26 2.53 6.82
N GLU A 221 -5.06 2.40 7.88
CA GLU A 221 -5.87 3.48 8.45
C GLU A 221 -5.23 3.96 9.76
N ASN A 222 -5.24 5.28 9.99
CA ASN A 222 -4.92 5.86 11.29
C ASN A 222 -6.18 6.49 11.85
N LEU A 223 -6.66 6.06 13.02
CA LEU A 223 -7.15 6.92 14.11
C LEU A 223 -7.77 6.10 15.26
N GLN A 224 -7.39 6.43 16.49
CA GLN A 224 -8.22 6.21 17.68
C GLN A 224 -8.55 7.57 18.30
N LEU A 225 -9.83 7.83 18.58
CA LEU A 225 -10.30 9.05 19.25
C LEU A 225 -11.12 8.69 20.50
N ASN A 226 -11.10 9.56 21.50
CA ASN A 226 -11.83 9.42 22.77
C ASN A 226 -13.19 10.15 22.75
N GLU A 227 -14.12 9.77 23.63
CA GLU A 227 -15.56 10.07 23.49
C GLU A 227 -16.05 11.48 23.92
N ALA A 228 -15.18 12.45 24.25
CA ALA A 228 -15.63 13.68 24.91
C ALA A 228 -15.95 14.89 23.99
N GLU A 229 -15.52 14.89 22.73
CA GLU A 229 -15.70 16.01 21.78
C GLU A 229 -16.49 15.62 20.51
N LYS A 230 -17.10 14.44 20.56
CA LYS A 230 -17.55 13.67 19.40
C LYS A 230 -18.56 14.39 18.51
N LYS A 231 -19.53 15.13 19.06
CA LYS A 231 -20.65 15.64 18.25
C LYS A 231 -20.28 16.80 17.30
N GLU A 232 -19.55 17.80 17.77
CA GLU A 232 -19.12 18.92 16.91
C GLU A 232 -18.09 18.45 15.88
N LEU A 233 -17.25 17.49 16.27
CA LEU A 233 -16.31 16.84 15.38
C LEU A 233 -17.01 15.97 14.33
N ASP A 234 -18.02 15.19 14.72
CA ASP A 234 -18.83 14.36 13.82
C ASP A 234 -19.56 15.23 12.78
N GLU A 235 -20.18 16.35 13.20
CA GLU A 235 -20.85 17.29 12.28
C GLU A 235 -19.86 17.93 11.29
N LEU A 236 -18.65 18.26 11.75
CA LEU A 236 -17.59 18.77 10.87
C LEU A 236 -17.09 17.69 9.90
N ILE A 237 -16.88 16.47 10.39
CA ILE A 237 -16.48 15.31 9.59
C ILE A 237 -17.52 15.08 8.50
N GLU A 238 -18.79 14.94 8.83
CA GLU A 238 -19.87 14.74 7.84
C GLU A 238 -19.87 15.84 6.77
N LYS A 239 -19.70 17.10 7.18
CA LYS A 239 -19.60 18.22 6.24
C LYS A 239 -18.40 18.08 5.30
N ILE A 240 -17.23 17.71 5.82
CA ILE A 240 -16.01 17.51 5.01
C ILE A 240 -16.21 16.36 4.02
N TYR A 241 -16.75 15.22 4.45
CA TYR A 241 -16.99 14.09 3.55
C TYR A 241 -17.99 14.45 2.43
N ASN A 242 -19.01 15.25 2.73
CA ASN A 242 -19.93 15.75 1.69
C ASN A 242 -19.21 16.68 0.69
N GLU A 243 -18.36 17.61 1.16
CA GLU A 243 -17.57 18.48 0.27
C GLU A 243 -16.56 17.67 -0.58
N ILE A 244 -15.97 16.62 -0.02
CA ILE A 244 -15.08 15.71 -0.74
C ILE A 244 -15.87 14.91 -1.80
N ASP A 245 -17.03 14.35 -1.45
CA ASP A 245 -17.85 13.56 -2.38
C ASP A 245 -18.33 14.39 -3.59
N GLU A 246 -18.68 15.66 -3.38
CA GLU A 246 -19.06 16.58 -4.46
C GLU A 246 -17.93 16.83 -5.48
N VAL A 247 -16.67 16.74 -5.06
CA VAL A 247 -15.50 17.11 -5.88
C VAL A 247 -14.74 15.89 -6.39
N SER A 248 -14.52 14.91 -5.52
CA SER A 248 -13.66 13.75 -5.71
C SER A 248 -14.44 12.43 -5.80
N GLY A 249 -15.75 12.45 -5.53
CA GLY A 249 -16.60 11.26 -5.45
C GLY A 249 -16.35 10.45 -4.18
N GLU A 250 -16.79 9.18 -4.20
CA GLU A 250 -16.68 8.27 -3.05
C GLU A 250 -15.21 8.15 -2.59
N PHE A 251 -14.94 8.69 -1.40
CA PHE A 251 -13.62 8.68 -0.78
C PHE A 251 -13.49 7.47 0.14
N LEU A 252 -12.36 6.77 0.03
CA LEU A 252 -11.99 5.70 0.95
C LEU A 252 -10.84 6.18 1.83
N ASP A 253 -10.98 5.94 3.13
CA ASP A 253 -9.98 6.28 4.17
C ASP A 253 -8.78 5.32 4.16
N CYS A 254 -8.36 4.85 2.99
CA CYS A 254 -7.35 3.81 2.83
C CYS A 254 -6.31 4.23 1.79
N GLU A 255 -5.07 4.42 2.26
CA GLU A 255 -4.00 4.98 1.45
C GLU A 255 -3.23 3.95 0.63
N GLY A 256 -3.42 2.69 0.98
CA GLY A 256 -2.74 1.55 0.41
C GLY A 256 -2.93 0.34 1.29
N SER A 257 -2.24 -0.73 0.95
CA SER A 257 -2.33 -1.98 1.70
C SER A 257 -0.96 -2.50 2.10
N GLY A 258 -0.93 -3.24 3.21
CA GLY A 258 0.25 -3.93 3.72
C GLY A 258 -0.04 -5.38 4.07
N LEU A 259 1.01 -6.20 4.05
CA LEU A 259 0.97 -7.61 4.49
C LEU A 259 1.58 -7.72 5.89
N TYR A 260 0.82 -8.21 6.86
CA TYR A 260 1.19 -8.29 8.28
C TYR A 260 1.38 -9.74 8.69
N GLN A 261 2.61 -10.12 9.06
CA GLN A 261 2.97 -11.53 9.23
C GLN A 261 2.29 -12.17 10.44
N LEU A 262 2.26 -11.48 11.59
CA LEU A 262 1.68 -12.00 12.83
C LEU A 262 0.17 -11.95 12.81
N GLN A 263 -0.41 -10.91 12.20
CA GLN A 263 -1.87 -10.82 12.09
C GLN A 263 -2.45 -11.82 11.09
N SER A 264 -1.70 -12.18 10.06
CA SER A 264 -2.05 -13.24 9.11
C SER A 264 -1.64 -14.63 9.57
N ALA A 265 -1.05 -14.81 10.77
CA ALA A 265 -0.54 -16.09 11.28
C ALA A 265 -1.60 -16.96 11.96
#